data_AF-A0A7W3N1N6-F1
#
_entry.id   AF-A0A7W3N1N6-F1
#
_cell.length_a   1.000
_cell.length_b   1.000
_cell.length_c   1.000
_cell.angle_alpha   90.00
_cell.angle_beta   90.00
_cell.angle_gamma   90.00
#
_symmetry.space_group_name_H-M   'P 1'
#
loop_
_entity.id
_entity.type
_entity.pdbx_description
1 polymer ?
#
loop_
_entity_poly.entity_id
_entity_poly.type
_entity_poly.pdbx_seq_one_letter_code
_entity_poly.pdbx_strand_id
1 'polypeptide(L)' 'MTEQQGDEVTHMDQVDRNADAHRATEPDEEQVLRELYGEPDPDGVYHGTGA' A
#
# COMPACT_ATOMS: atom_id res chain seq x y z
N MET A 1 7.66 -14.97 -28.36
CA MET A 1 7.86 -13.87 -27.40
C MET A 1 7.23 -14.25 -26.06
N THR A 2 7.80 -15.24 -25.38
CA THR A 2 7.20 -15.85 -24.17
C THR A 2 8.27 -16.28 -23.16
N GLU A 3 9.40 -15.58 -23.12
CA GLU A 3 10.53 -15.90 -22.22
C GLU A 3 10.83 -14.77 -21.22
N GLN A 4 10.21 -13.57 -21.35
CA GLN A 4 10.51 -12.42 -20.49
C GLN A 4 9.76 -12.40 -19.14
N GLN A 5 8.67 -13.15 -18.97
CA GLN A 5 7.85 -13.07 -17.74
C GLN A 5 8.45 -13.80 -16.53
N GLY A 6 9.23 -14.87 -16.75
CA GLY A 6 9.83 -15.66 -15.66
C GLY A 6 11.05 -14.99 -15.04
N ASP A 7 11.85 -14.32 -15.86
CA ASP A 7 13.06 -13.64 -15.39
C ASP A 7 12.70 -12.34 -14.65
N GLU A 8 11.71 -11.57 -15.10
CA GLU A 8 11.34 -10.30 -14.46
C GLU A 8 10.93 -10.46 -12.99
N VAL A 9 10.18 -11.51 -12.66
CA VAL A 9 9.77 -11.82 -11.27
C VAL A 9 10.96 -12.09 -10.36
N THR A 10 12.03 -12.70 -10.87
CA THR A 10 13.26 -13.01 -10.10
C THR A 10 14.07 -11.76 -9.78
N HIS A 11 13.85 -10.66 -10.49
CA HIS A 11 14.54 -9.38 -10.27
C HIS A 11 13.73 -8.40 -9.42
N MET A 12 12.49 -8.73 -9.03
CA MET A 12 11.64 -7.86 -8.22
C MET A 12 12.24 -7.55 -6.85
N ASP A 13 13.05 -8.46 -6.28
CA ASP A 13 13.75 -8.25 -5.01
C ASP A 13 15.08 -7.48 -5.16
N GLN A 14 15.48 -7.13 -6.38
CA GLN A 14 16.77 -6.46 -6.67
C GLN A 14 16.65 -4.93 -6.82
N VAL A 15 15.45 -4.39 -6.69
CA VAL A 15 15.17 -2.95 -6.83
C VAL A 15 15.06 -2.20 -5.51
N ASP A 16 14.98 -2.91 -4.37
CA ASP A 16 14.87 -2.27 -3.07
C ASP A 16 16.21 -1.66 -2.62
N ARG A 17 16.28 -0.33 -2.65
CA ARG A 17 17.43 0.43 -2.18
C ARG A 17 17.62 0.32 -0.65
N ASN A 18 16.55 0.07 0.10
CA ASN A 18 16.56 -0.03 1.54
C ASN A 18 16.29 -1.47 1.97
N ALA A 19 17.16 -2.05 2.80
CA ALA A 19 16.99 -3.42 3.32
C ALA A 19 15.70 -3.59 4.17
N ASP A 20 15.18 -2.48 4.69
CA ASP A 20 13.94 -2.43 5.45
C ASP A 20 12.74 -1.98 4.58
N ALA A 21 12.82 -2.00 3.24
CA ALA A 21 11.71 -1.59 2.38
C ALA A 21 10.41 -2.37 2.65
N HIS A 22 10.52 -3.64 3.06
CA HIS A 22 9.38 -4.47 3.45
C HIS A 22 8.96 -4.30 4.91
N ARG A 23 9.69 -3.52 5.70
CA ARG A 23 9.33 -3.26 7.09
C ARG A 23 8.28 -2.16 7.12
N ALA A 24 7.09 -2.51 7.62
CA ALA A 24 6.08 -1.50 7.94
C ALA A 24 6.67 -0.50 8.96
N THR A 25 6.79 0.76 8.55
CA THR A 25 7.27 1.87 9.39
C THR A 25 6.16 2.84 9.75
N GLU A 26 5.04 2.79 9.03
CA GLU A 26 3.86 3.61 9.25
C GLU A 26 2.69 2.75 9.76
N PRO A 27 1.70 3.37 10.44
CA PRO A 27 0.46 2.70 10.80
C PRO A 27 -0.30 2.21 9.56
N ASP A 28 -1.18 1.24 9.75
CA ASP A 28 -2.03 0.74 8.68
C ASP A 28 -2.90 1.86 8.09
N GLU A 29 -3.11 1.84 6.78
CA GLU A 29 -3.90 2.85 6.07
C GLU A 29 -5.32 2.95 6.65
N GLU A 30 -5.96 1.83 7.00
CA GLU A 30 -7.29 1.85 7.62
C GLU A 30 -7.28 2.61 8.96
N GLN A 31 -6.24 2.39 9.77
CA GLN A 31 -6.09 3.08 11.05
C GLN A 31 -5.96 4.58 10.84
N VAL A 32 -5.12 5.01 9.90
CA VAL A 32 -4.91 6.43 9.58
C VAL A 32 -6.18 7.06 9.04
N LEU A 33 -6.88 6.39 8.12
CA LEU A 33 -8.12 6.90 7.52
C LEU A 33 -9.23 7.06 8.56
N ARG A 34 -9.39 6.11 9.49
CA ARG A 34 -10.36 6.22 10.58
C ARG A 34 -10.05 7.36 11.55
N GLU A 35 -8.77 7.58 11.85
CA GLU A 35 -8.35 8.69 12.72
C GLU A 35 -8.65 10.05 12.06
N LEU A 36 -8.42 10.18 10.76
CA LEU A 36 -8.59 11.44 10.03
C LEU A 36 -10.04 11.75 9.65
N TYR A 37 -10.79 10.72 9.26
CA TYR A 37 -12.09 10.88 8.60
C TYR A 37 -13.26 10.19 9.32
N GLY A 38 -12.99 9.42 10.37
CA GLY A 38 -13.99 8.62 11.08
C GLY A 38 -14.31 7.30 10.38
N GLU A 39 -15.45 6.69 10.71
CA GLU A 39 -15.83 5.42 10.10
C GLU A 39 -16.23 5.60 8.63
N PRO A 40 -15.88 4.64 7.75
CA PRO A 40 -16.31 4.67 6.36
C PRO A 40 -17.83 4.44 6.25
N ASP A 41 -18.39 4.84 5.11
CA ASP A 41 -19.77 4.50 4.76
C ASP A 41 -19.93 2.99 4.41
N PRO A 42 -21.16 2.50 4.15
CA PRO A 42 -21.39 1.09 3.83
C PRO A 42 -20.67 0.59 2.56
N ASP A 43 -20.25 1.50 1.68
CA ASP A 43 -19.48 1.20 0.47
C ASP A 43 -17.96 1.22 0.75
N GLY A 44 -17.54 1.53 1.98
CA GLY A 44 -16.15 1.59 2.40
C GLY A 44 -15.48 2.93 2.14
N VAL A 45 -16.24 3.99 1.81
CA VAL A 45 -15.68 5.29 1.45
C VAL A 45 -15.58 6.20 2.68
N TYR A 46 -14.40 6.79 2.86
CA TYR A 46 -14.14 7.80 3.88
C TYR A 46 -14.45 9.20 3.30
N HIS A 47 -15.42 9.89 3.90
CA HIS A 47 -15.77 11.25 3.52
C HIS A 47 -15.15 12.21 4.54
N GLY A 48 -14.17 13.01 4.10
CA GLY A 48 -13.51 13.94 5.01
C GLY A 48 -14.46 14.98 5.59
N THR A 49 -14.15 15.46 6.79
CA THR A 49 -15.01 16.38 7.58
C THR A 49 -15.14 17.81 7.00
N GLY A 50 -14.90 18.03 5.70
CA GLY A 50 -14.93 19.38 5.13
C GLY A 50 -15.25 19.48 3.63
N ALA A 51 -16.55 19.51 3.29
CA ALA A 51 -17.25 20.57 2.56
C ALA A 51 -18.62 20.09 2.03
#